data_AF-A0A7J7FBA0-F1
#
_entry.id   AF-A0A7J7FBA0-F1
#
_cell.length_a   1.000
_cell.length_b   1.000
_cell.length_c   1.000
_cell.angle_alpha   90.00
_cell.angle_beta   90.00
_cell.angle_gamma   90.00
#
_symmetry.space_group_name_H-M   'P 1'
#
loop_
_entity.id
_entity.type
_entity.pdbx_description
1 polymer ?
#
loop_
_entity_poly.entity_id
_entity_poly.type
_entity_poly.pdbx_seq_one_letter_code
_entity_poly.pdbx_strand_id
1 'polypeptide(L)'
;MKAMGACVPTDWPHRQWRRALPWAMLLLLLGSQLLVTHCQSSQEKRDSDDRKVMESYFPATVEYALHIFNMQSKDVNAYRLVRILNSWKEQAETMMVFSMELELRRTRCGKFDEDIDNCPFEESSELNNVRHIYFPQVTQLWPLDGGAVGGEADDNAIPGDTEE
;
A
#
# COMPACT_ATOMS: atom_id res chain seq x y z
N MET A 1 -32.29 83.27 -3.62
CA MET A 1 -31.29 83.65 -2.61
C MET A 1 -31.69 83.00 -1.28
N LYS A 2 -30.93 82.01 -0.83
CA LYS A 2 -31.00 81.42 0.51
C LYS A 2 -29.59 80.95 0.85
N ALA A 3 -29.12 81.34 2.02
CA ALA A 3 -27.73 81.25 2.41
C ALA A 3 -27.50 80.12 3.41
N MET A 4 -26.23 79.71 3.46
CA MET A 4 -25.48 79.11 4.58
C MET A 4 -25.66 77.62 4.89
N GLY A 5 -24.52 76.96 5.10
CA GLY A 5 -24.44 75.70 5.83
C GLY A 5 -23.26 74.82 5.43
N ALA A 6 -22.03 75.21 5.77
CA ALA A 6 -20.92 74.27 5.87
C ALA A 6 -20.89 73.67 7.29
N CYS A 7 -20.76 72.35 7.38
CA CYS A 7 -20.00 71.58 8.39
C CYS A 7 -20.41 70.10 8.25
N VAL A 8 -19.53 69.27 7.70
CA VAL A 8 -19.60 67.81 7.89
C VAL A 8 -18.36 67.43 8.69
N PRO A 9 -18.51 66.84 9.88
CA PRO A 9 -17.37 66.35 10.66
C PRO A 9 -16.71 65.18 9.94
N THR A 10 -15.42 65.33 9.66
CA THR A 10 -14.47 64.23 9.54
C THR A 10 -14.43 63.47 10.85
N ASP A 11 -15.10 62.32 10.91
CA ASP A 11 -14.79 61.27 11.87
C ASP A 11 -14.93 59.92 11.18
N TRP A 12 -13.86 59.52 10.50
CA TRP A 12 -13.68 58.12 10.15
C TRP A 12 -13.24 57.40 11.42
N PRO A 13 -13.95 56.37 11.91
CA PRO A 13 -13.47 55.62 13.05
C PRO A 13 -12.22 54.88 12.60
N HIS A 14 -11.10 55.42 13.05
CA HIS A 14 -9.97 54.70 13.61
C HIS A 14 -9.88 53.26 13.11
N ARG A 15 -9.23 53.10 11.96
CA ARG A 15 -8.75 51.83 11.40
C ARG A 15 -8.12 51.03 12.54
N GLN A 16 -8.88 50.09 13.10
CA GLN A 16 -8.38 49.18 14.13
C GLN A 16 -7.34 48.30 13.46
N TRP A 17 -6.09 48.76 13.53
CA TRP A 17 -4.93 47.91 13.36
C TRP A 17 -5.11 46.76 14.33
N ARG A 18 -5.28 45.55 13.77
CA ARG A 18 -5.25 44.28 14.49
C ARG A 18 -4.00 44.29 15.37
N ARG A 19 -4.14 44.63 16.65
CA ARG A 19 -3.27 44.05 17.67
C ARG A 19 -3.71 42.61 17.72
N ALA A 20 -3.12 41.76 16.88
CA ALA A 20 -3.16 40.33 17.08
C ALA A 20 -2.60 40.13 18.48
N LEU A 21 -3.51 39.92 19.43
CA LEU A 21 -3.16 39.89 20.83
C LEU A 21 -2.13 38.75 20.97
N PRO A 22 -0.99 38.95 21.64
CA PRO A 22 0.13 38.01 21.60
C PRO A 22 -0.25 36.57 21.98
N TRP A 23 -1.29 36.41 22.82
CA TRP A 23 -1.88 35.12 23.16
C TRP A 23 -2.49 34.35 21.96
N ALA A 24 -3.03 35.03 20.95
CA ALA A 24 -3.72 34.46 19.81
C ALA A 24 -2.69 33.97 18.80
N MET A 25 -1.59 34.71 18.65
CA MET A 25 -0.42 34.26 17.89
C MET A 25 0.23 33.05 18.57
N LEU A 26 0.33 33.04 19.90
CA LEU A 26 0.84 31.89 20.65
C LEU A 26 -0.04 30.65 20.52
N LEU A 27 -1.37 30.81 20.62
CA LEU A 27 -2.33 29.73 20.42
C LEU A 27 -2.34 29.21 18.98
N LEU A 28 -2.20 30.08 17.99
CA LEU A 28 -2.02 29.69 16.59
C LEU A 28 -0.72 28.91 16.38
N LEU A 29 0.37 29.33 17.01
CA LEU A 29 1.65 28.63 16.95
C LEU A 29 1.55 27.24 17.62
N LEU A 30 0.98 27.16 18.83
CA LEU A 30 0.79 25.89 19.54
C LEU A 30 -0.16 24.94 18.78
N GLY A 31 -1.26 25.47 18.24
CA GLY A 31 -2.22 24.70 17.45
C GLY A 31 -1.63 24.20 16.12
N SER A 32 -0.80 25.00 15.46
CA SER A 32 -0.11 24.56 14.23
C SER A 32 0.97 23.51 14.51
N GLN A 33 1.73 23.63 15.61
CA GLN A 33 2.66 22.59 16.05
C GLN A 33 1.93 21.27 16.37
N LEU A 34 0.74 21.34 16.97
CA LEU A 34 -0.09 20.17 17.26
C LEU A 34 -0.64 19.51 15.98
N LEU A 35 -1.06 20.31 15.00
CA LEU A 35 -1.53 19.79 13.69
C LEU A 35 -0.40 19.13 12.90
N VAL A 36 0.78 19.77 12.86
CA VAL A 36 1.96 19.25 12.17
C VAL A 36 2.43 17.94 12.82
N THR A 37 2.49 17.88 14.15
CA THR A 37 2.88 16.65 14.87
C THR A 37 1.87 15.51 14.67
N HIS A 38 0.57 15.81 14.67
CA HIS A 38 -0.46 14.79 14.42
C HIS A 38 -0.43 14.29 12.96
N CYS A 39 -0.25 15.18 11.99
CA CYS A 39 -0.13 14.82 10.57
C CYS A 39 1.14 13.97 10.32
N GLN A 40 2.27 14.37 10.90
CA GLN A 40 3.54 13.66 10.78
C GLN A 40 3.49 12.27 11.43
N SER A 41 2.93 12.16 12.64
CA SER A 41 2.77 10.86 13.33
C SER A 41 1.80 9.94 12.59
N SER A 42 0.72 10.48 12.04
CA SER A 42 -0.24 9.72 11.21
C SER A 42 0.41 9.20 9.93
N GLN A 43 1.22 10.02 9.27
CA GLN A 43 1.95 9.64 8.06
C GLN A 43 3.00 8.56 8.36
N GLU A 44 3.82 8.74 9.40
CA GLU A 44 4.84 7.77 9.80
C GLU A 44 4.23 6.42 10.16
N LYS A 45 3.07 6.43 10.82
CA LYS A 45 2.34 5.20 11.14
C LYS A 45 1.84 4.48 9.88
N ARG A 46 1.31 5.21 8.89
CA ARG A 46 0.90 4.64 7.60
C ARG A 46 2.08 4.07 6.82
N ASP A 47 3.17 4.83 6.72
CA ASP A 47 4.38 4.38 6.03
C ASP A 47 4.98 3.14 6.70
N SER A 48 4.95 3.07 8.04
CA SER A 48 5.39 1.88 8.78
C SER A 48 4.48 0.67 8.54
N ASP A 49 3.16 0.86 8.44
CA ASP A 49 2.21 -0.22 8.21
C ASP A 49 2.33 -0.75 6.78
N ASP A 50 2.42 0.16 5.80
CA ASP A 50 2.68 -0.17 4.40
C ASP A 50 4.00 -0.93 4.23
N ARG A 51 5.05 -0.54 4.96
CA ARG A 51 6.33 -1.27 4.93
C ARG A 51 6.21 -2.68 5.48
N LYS A 52 5.49 -2.88 6.59
CA LYS A 52 5.27 -4.22 7.17
C LYS A 52 4.48 -5.11 6.23
N VAL A 53 3.44 -4.56 5.61
CA VAL A 53 2.62 -5.24 4.60
C VAL A 53 3.46 -5.64 3.38
N MET A 54 4.29 -4.72 2.87
CA MET A 54 5.23 -5.01 1.79
C MET A 54 6.14 -6.17 2.19
N GLU A 55 6.78 -6.10 3.36
CA GLU A 55 7.70 -7.14 3.84
C GLU A 55 7.03 -8.52 4.02
N SER A 56 5.76 -8.55 4.44
CA SER A 56 5.06 -9.82 4.70
C SER A 56 4.46 -10.47 3.44
N TYR A 57 3.92 -9.68 2.52
CA TYR A 57 3.13 -10.22 1.39
C TYR A 57 3.85 -10.17 0.06
N PHE A 58 4.78 -9.22 -0.12
CA PHE A 58 5.43 -9.04 -1.42
C PHE A 58 6.21 -10.29 -1.87
N PRO A 59 7.00 -11.00 -1.03
CA PRO A 59 7.70 -12.20 -1.46
C PRO A 59 6.75 -13.30 -1.98
N ALA A 60 5.66 -13.56 -1.24
CA ALA A 60 4.65 -14.53 -1.64
C ALA A 60 3.95 -14.12 -2.96
N THR A 61 3.72 -12.83 -3.16
CA THR A 61 3.15 -12.31 -4.42
C THR A 61 4.11 -12.46 -5.60
N VAL A 62 5.41 -12.27 -5.38
CA VAL A 62 6.45 -12.53 -6.41
C VAL A 62 6.50 -14.01 -6.78
N GLU A 63 6.44 -14.92 -5.80
CA GLU A 63 6.41 -16.38 -6.03
C GLU A 63 5.16 -16.79 -6.81
N TYR A 64 3.99 -16.32 -6.38
CA TYR A 64 2.74 -16.55 -7.08
C TYR A 64 2.78 -16.04 -8.53
N ALA A 65 3.33 -14.84 -8.72
CA ALA A 65 3.48 -14.25 -10.04
C ALA A 65 4.35 -15.08 -10.97
N LEU A 66 5.49 -15.54 -10.46
CA LEU A 66 6.40 -16.41 -11.20
C LEU A 66 5.75 -17.76 -11.54
N HIS A 67 4.94 -18.30 -10.64
CA HIS A 67 4.19 -19.53 -10.87
C HIS A 67 3.16 -19.36 -12.00
N ILE A 68 2.31 -18.33 -11.93
CA ILE A 68 1.33 -18.01 -12.98
C ILE A 68 2.03 -17.77 -14.33
N PHE A 69 3.14 -17.04 -14.31
CA PHE A 69 3.95 -16.80 -15.51
C PHE A 69 4.41 -18.11 -16.17
N ASN A 70 4.98 -19.02 -15.39
CA ASN A 70 5.47 -20.30 -15.89
C ASN A 70 4.34 -21.17 -16.45
N MET A 71 3.19 -21.20 -15.79
CA MET A 71 2.01 -21.92 -16.29
C MET A 71 1.51 -21.37 -17.63
N GLN A 72 1.43 -20.04 -17.77
CA GLN A 72 0.92 -19.39 -18.98
C GLN A 72 1.95 -19.34 -20.11
N SER A 73 3.24 -19.49 -19.81
CA SER A 73 4.30 -19.51 -20.81
C SER A 73 4.10 -20.68 -21.78
N LYS A 74 4.28 -20.40 -23.07
CA LYS A 74 4.32 -21.41 -24.13
C LYS A 74 5.65 -22.17 -24.17
N ASP A 75 6.63 -21.73 -23.38
CA ASP A 75 7.90 -22.41 -23.25
C ASP A 75 7.73 -23.77 -22.56
N VAL A 76 8.60 -24.71 -22.94
CA VAL A 76 8.68 -26.03 -22.30
C VAL A 76 9.50 -25.96 -21.01
N ASN A 77 10.43 -25.00 -20.93
CA ASN A 77 11.30 -24.79 -19.78
C ASN A 77 10.71 -23.79 -18.79
N ALA A 78 11.09 -23.95 -17.53
CA ALA A 78 10.76 -23.01 -16.48
C ALA A 78 11.61 -21.74 -16.58
N TYR A 79 11.05 -20.62 -16.12
CA TYR A 79 11.72 -19.37 -15.87
C TYR A 79 11.87 -19.17 -14.37
N ARG A 80 13.00 -18.61 -13.96
CA ARG A 80 13.27 -18.20 -12.58
C ARG A 80 13.51 -16.70 -12.52
N LEU A 81 13.25 -16.14 -11.34
CA LEU A 81 13.59 -14.76 -11.02
C LEU A 81 15.11 -14.59 -10.98
N VAL A 82 15.62 -13.58 -11.70
CA VAL A 82 17.01 -13.11 -11.58
C VAL A 82 17.07 -12.01 -10.53
N ARG A 83 16.23 -10.97 -10.71
CA ARG A 83 16.07 -9.87 -9.76
C ARG A 83 14.74 -9.16 -9.96
N ILE A 84 14.29 -8.49 -8.90
CA ILE A 84 13.22 -7.50 -8.96
C ILE A 84 13.88 -6.19 -9.44
N LEU A 85 13.37 -5.62 -10.52
CA LEU A 85 13.85 -4.35 -11.07
C LEU A 85 13.15 -3.17 -10.41
N ASN A 86 11.84 -3.29 -10.21
CA ASN A 86 11.03 -2.27 -9.55
C ASN A 86 9.79 -2.91 -8.90
N SER A 87 9.25 -2.28 -7.87
CA SER A 87 8.01 -2.70 -7.22
C SER A 87 7.34 -1.52 -6.52
N TRP A 88 6.02 -1.42 -6.65
CA TRP A 88 5.24 -0.43 -5.94
C TRP A 88 3.88 -1.00 -5.52
N LYS A 89 3.39 -0.51 -4.40
CA LYS A 89 2.02 -0.76 -3.93
C LYS A 89 1.09 0.25 -4.61
N GLU A 90 0.01 -0.23 -5.18
CA GLU A 90 -1.10 0.60 -5.63
C GLU A 90 -2.20 0.56 -4.56
N GLN A 91 -2.69 1.74 -4.18
CA GLN A 91 -3.82 1.85 -3.27
C GLN A 91 -5.11 1.60 -4.07
N ALA A 92 -5.81 0.53 -3.75
CA ALA A 92 -7.20 0.32 -4.14
C ALA A 92 -8.08 0.37 -2.90
N GLU A 93 -9.32 0.87 -3.04
CA GLU A 93 -10.22 1.18 -1.92
C GLU A 93 -10.46 0.01 -0.95
N THR A 94 -10.39 -1.23 -1.44
CA THR A 94 -10.68 -2.45 -0.67
C THR A 94 -9.64 -3.56 -0.87
N MET A 95 -8.58 -3.31 -1.65
CA MET A 95 -7.59 -4.30 -2.04
C MET A 95 -6.18 -3.71 -2.01
N MET A 96 -5.19 -4.57 -1.79
CA MET A 96 -3.78 -4.19 -1.91
C MET A 96 -3.25 -4.75 -3.20
N VAL A 97 -2.86 -3.88 -4.12
CA VAL A 97 -2.36 -4.31 -5.43
C VAL A 97 -0.85 -4.11 -5.44
N PHE A 98 -0.12 -5.15 -5.84
CA PHE A 98 1.32 -5.05 -6.04
C PHE A 98 1.61 -5.07 -7.54
N SER A 99 2.30 -4.02 -7.96
CA SER A 99 2.86 -3.92 -9.30
C SER A 99 4.36 -4.09 -9.20
N MET A 100 4.92 -4.88 -10.10
CA MET A 100 6.33 -5.21 -10.10
C MET A 100 6.87 -5.43 -11.50
N GLU A 101 8.15 -5.12 -11.65
CA GLU A 101 8.94 -5.41 -12.82
C GLU A 101 9.99 -6.45 -12.44
N LEU A 102 9.89 -7.62 -13.06
CA LEU A 102 10.74 -8.76 -12.76
C LEU A 102 11.64 -9.04 -13.97
N GLU A 103 12.93 -9.25 -13.71
CA GLU A 103 13.82 -9.83 -14.69
C GLU A 103 13.79 -11.35 -14.53
N LEU A 104 13.28 -12.04 -15.53
CA LEU A 104 13.17 -13.50 -15.55
C LEU A 104 14.16 -14.08 -16.55
N ARG A 105 14.75 -15.22 -16.19
CA ARG A 105 15.65 -15.96 -17.08
C ARG A 105 15.23 -17.42 -17.15
N ARG A 106 15.31 -17.96 -18.37
CA ARG A 106 15.01 -19.34 -18.69
C ARG A 106 16.00 -20.28 -18.00
N THR A 107 15.49 -21.41 -17.55
CA THR A 107 16.25 -22.48 -16.91
C THR A 107 16.39 -23.70 -17.82
N ARG A 108 17.19 -24.68 -17.40
CA ARG A 108 17.33 -25.95 -18.11
C ARG A 108 16.24 -26.98 -17.76
N CYS A 109 15.42 -26.71 -16.75
CA CYS A 109 14.40 -27.61 -16.26
C CYS A 109 13.07 -27.37 -16.95
N GLY A 110 12.22 -28.39 -17.00
CA GLY A 110 10.85 -28.30 -17.46
C GLY A 110 10.01 -27.47 -16.49
N LYS A 111 8.96 -26.81 -17.01
CA LYS A 111 8.04 -26.02 -16.18
C LYS A 111 7.18 -26.81 -15.18
N PHE A 112 7.24 -28.14 -15.23
CA PHE A 112 6.53 -29.05 -14.32
C PHE A 112 7.49 -29.92 -13.49
N ASP A 113 8.79 -29.60 -13.49
CA ASP A 113 9.76 -30.28 -12.64
C ASP A 113 9.55 -29.86 -11.17
N GLU A 114 9.80 -30.77 -10.24
CA GLU A 114 9.50 -30.56 -8.82
C GLU A 114 10.45 -29.57 -8.13
N ASP A 115 11.65 -29.35 -8.68
CA ASP A 115 12.70 -28.51 -8.10
C ASP A 115 13.17 -27.42 -9.08
N ILE A 116 12.23 -26.58 -9.51
CA ILE A 116 12.55 -25.41 -10.35
C ILE A 116 13.42 -24.42 -9.57
N ASP A 117 13.27 -24.33 -8.24
CA ASP A 117 13.98 -23.34 -7.42
C ASP A 117 15.49 -23.61 -7.29
N ASN A 118 15.96 -24.83 -7.50
CA ASN A 118 17.39 -25.11 -7.61
C ASN A 118 17.89 -25.25 -9.05
N CYS A 119 17.01 -25.09 -10.04
CA CYS A 119 17.35 -25.34 -11.43
C CYS A 119 18.34 -24.32 -12.03
N PRO A 120 19.44 -24.74 -12.66
CA PRO A 120 20.39 -23.82 -13.28
C PRO A 120 19.79 -23.06 -14.47
N PHE A 121 20.24 -21.83 -14.65
CA PHE A 121 19.91 -21.03 -15.83
C PHE A 121 20.49 -21.65 -17.13
N GLU A 122 19.83 -21.39 -18.24
CA GLU A 122 20.36 -21.71 -19.56
C GLU A 122 21.59 -20.84 -19.88
N GLU A 123 22.59 -21.41 -20.54
CA GLU A 123 23.87 -20.75 -20.83
C GLU A 123 23.72 -19.57 -21.80
N SER A 124 22.80 -19.67 -22.77
CA SER A 124 22.47 -18.56 -23.66
C SER A 124 21.61 -17.53 -22.93
N SER A 125 22.09 -16.27 -22.90
CA SER A 125 21.39 -15.14 -22.27
C SER A 125 20.34 -14.50 -23.19
N GLU A 126 20.09 -15.08 -24.37
CA GLU A 126 19.21 -14.50 -25.39
C GLU A 126 17.72 -14.48 -24.98
N LEU A 127 17.37 -15.17 -23.89
CA LEU A 127 16.00 -15.30 -23.37
C LEU A 127 15.80 -14.62 -22.01
N ASN A 128 16.56 -13.57 -21.72
CA ASN A 128 16.25 -12.69 -20.59
C ASN A 128 14.98 -11.88 -20.91
N ASN A 129 13.89 -12.20 -20.24
CA ASN A 129 12.60 -11.56 -20.44
C ASN A 129 12.33 -10.64 -19.25
N VAL A 130 12.46 -9.33 -19.45
CA VAL A 130 11.90 -8.34 -18.50
C VAL A 130 10.39 -8.37 -18.65
N ARG A 131 9.69 -8.63 -17.55
CA ARG A 131 8.23 -8.76 -17.55
C ARG A 131 7.65 -7.87 -16.48
N HIS A 132 6.80 -6.95 -16.93
CA HIS A 132 5.93 -6.18 -16.07
C HIS A 132 4.76 -7.08 -15.69
N ILE A 133 4.54 -7.21 -14.41
CA ILE A 133 3.53 -8.09 -13.87
C ILE A 133 2.69 -7.27 -12.88
N TYR A 134 1.38 -7.28 -13.12
CA TYR A 134 0.38 -6.67 -12.25
C TYR A 134 -0.36 -7.79 -11.51
N PHE A 135 -0.33 -7.78 -10.18
CA PHE A 135 -1.11 -8.73 -9.38
C PHE A 135 -1.99 -7.99 -8.37
N PRO A 136 -3.33 -8.07 -8.51
CA PRO A 136 -4.21 -7.63 -7.45
C PRO A 136 -4.18 -8.66 -6.32
N GLN A 137 -3.68 -8.28 -5.15
CA GLN A 137 -3.87 -9.09 -3.95
C GLN A 137 -5.19 -8.66 -3.29
N VAL A 138 -6.19 -9.54 -3.36
CA VAL A 138 -7.43 -9.38 -2.60
C VAL A 138 -7.17 -9.80 -1.17
N THR A 139 -6.42 -9.01 -0.43
CA THR A 139 -6.56 -9.04 1.02
C THR A 139 -7.89 -8.36 1.33
N GLN A 140 -8.94 -9.12 1.61
CA GLN A 140 -10.06 -8.58 2.35
C GLN A 140 -9.47 -8.00 3.64
N LEU A 141 -9.32 -6.67 3.70
CA LEU A 141 -9.17 -5.99 4.97
C LEU A 141 -10.46 -6.29 5.71
N TRP A 142 -10.37 -7.21 6.67
CA TRP A 142 -11.36 -7.31 7.73
C TRP A 142 -11.71 -5.90 8.18
N PRO A 143 -12.99 -5.52 8.27
CA PRO A 143 -13.36 -4.23 8.82
C PRO A 143 -12.69 -4.13 10.19
N LEU A 144 -11.84 -3.12 10.38
CA LEU A 144 -11.32 -2.71 11.68
C LEU A 144 -12.43 -2.08 12.54
N ASP A 145 -13.63 -2.66 12.50
CA ASP A 145 -14.72 -2.36 13.43
C ASP A 145 -14.84 -3.56 14.37
N GLY A 146 -14.42 -3.32 15.60
CA GLY A 146 -14.25 -4.32 16.64
C GLY A 146 -15.51 -5.15 16.88
N GLY A 147 -15.31 -6.47 16.88
CA GLY A 147 -16.26 -7.45 17.37
C GLY A 147 -15.55 -8.78 17.53
N ALA A 148 -15.03 -9.03 18.73
CA ALA A 148 -14.55 -10.36 19.10
C ALA A 148 -15.72 -11.35 18.96
N VAL A 149 -15.62 -12.28 18.02
CA VAL A 149 -16.43 -13.50 18.03
C VAL A 149 -15.46 -14.63 18.36
N GLY A 150 -15.53 -15.07 19.61
CA GLY A 150 -14.85 -16.29 20.05
C GLY A 150 -15.40 -17.47 19.27
N GLY A 151 -14.52 -18.16 18.55
CA GLY A 151 -14.78 -19.51 18.07
C GLY A 151 -14.40 -20.49 19.17
N GLU A 152 -15.41 -20.98 19.89
CA GLU A 152 -15.30 -22.19 20.70
C GLU A 152 -14.89 -23.34 19.77
N ALA A 153 -13.79 -24.03 20.11
CA ALA A 153 -13.37 -25.23 19.42
C ALA A 153 -14.28 -26.38 19.87
N ASP A 154 -15.26 -26.75 19.04
CA ASP A 154 -16.02 -27.98 19.21
C ASP A 154 -15.15 -29.17 18.74
N ASP A 155 -14.39 -29.72 19.68
CA ASP A 155 -13.91 -31.09 19.61
C ASP A 155 -15.14 -32.01 19.68
N ASN A 156 -15.58 -32.56 18.55
CA ASN A 156 -16.41 -33.76 18.55
C ASN A 156 -16.06 -34.68 17.37
N ALA A 157 -15.18 -35.63 17.73
CA ALA A 157 -15.24 -37.05 17.43
C ALA A 157 -16.12 -37.51 16.26
N ILE A 158 -15.44 -38.11 15.28
CA ILE A 158 -15.99 -39.08 14.34
C ILE A 158 -16.62 -40.25 15.11
N PRO A 159 -17.80 -40.73 14.68
CA PRO A 159 -17.99 -42.17 14.68
C PRO A 159 -18.60 -42.68 13.36
N GLY A 160 -18.23 -43.92 13.02
CA GLY A 160 -19.12 -44.79 12.26
C GLY A 160 -18.50 -45.44 11.05
N ASP A 161 -17.70 -46.48 11.29
CA ASP A 161 -17.70 -47.66 10.43
C ASP A 161 -19.16 -48.12 10.25
N THR A 162 -19.58 -48.45 9.03
CA THR A 162 -20.44 -49.62 8.75
C THR A 162 -20.33 -49.98 7.27
N GLU A 163 -20.10 -51.27 7.06
CA GLU A 163 -20.03 -52.03 5.82
C GLU A 163 -21.34 -51.99 5.00
N GLU A 164 -21.24 -51.93 3.67
CA GLU A 164 -21.90 -52.85 2.72
C GLU A 164 -21.19 -52.81 1.35
#